data_AF-A0A1I3VUF4-F1
#
_entry.id   AF-A0A1I3VUF4-F1
#
_cell.length_a   1.000
_cell.length_b   1.000
_cell.length_c   1.000
_cell.angle_alpha   90.00
_cell.angle_beta   90.00
_cell.angle_gamma   90.00
#
_symmetry.space_group_name_H-M   'P 1'
#
loop_
_entity.id
_entity.type
_entity.pdbx_description
1 polymer ?
#
loop_
_entity_poly.entity_id
_entity_poly.type
_entity_poly.pdbx_seq_one_letter_code
_entity_poly.pdbx_strand_id
1 'polypeptide(L)' 'MIAAQPDIILASWCGKKVVPDRIRARMGWDRVPAVRDNRIVEIKSPLILQPGPAALTDGLDAICAALKG' A
#
# COMPACT_ATOMS: atom_id res chain seq x y z
N MET A 1 -5.43 19.68 0.44
CA MET A 1 -6.34 18.91 -0.44
C MET A 1 -5.53 17.78 -1.07
N ILE A 2 -6.07 16.57 -1.19
CA ILE A 2 -5.34 15.47 -1.87
C ILE A 2 -5.67 15.58 -3.36
N ALA A 3 -4.66 15.87 -4.18
CA ALA A 3 -4.84 15.96 -5.64
C ALA A 3 -4.93 14.58 -6.31
N ALA A 4 -4.18 13.60 -5.79
CA ALA A 4 -4.19 12.24 -6.30
C ALA A 4 -5.44 11.47 -5.86
N GLN A 5 -6.00 10.67 -6.75
CA GLN A 5 -7.14 9.79 -6.50
C GLN A 5 -6.72 8.33 -6.79
N PRO A 6 -5.86 7.72 -5.96
CA PRO A 6 -5.42 6.35 -6.18
C PRO A 6 -6.54 5.35 -5.93
N ASP A 7 -6.64 4.34 -6.79
CA ASP A 7 -7.52 3.18 -6.61
C ASP A 7 -6.95 2.18 -5.59
N ILE A 8 -5.63 2.18 -5.37
CA ILE A 8 -4.93 1.29 -4.44
C ILE A 8 -3.85 2.05 -3.70
N ILE A 9 -3.69 1.76 -2.40
CA ILE A 9 -2.55 2.20 -1.59
C ILE A 9 -1.70 0.98 -1.25
N LEU A 10 -0.47 0.93 -1.77
CA LEU A 10 0.55 -0.02 -1.35
C LEU A 10 1.31 0.58 -0.15
N ALA A 11 1.17 -0.05 1.01
CA ALA A 11 1.79 0.40 2.24
C ALA A 11 2.96 -0.52 2.63
N SER A 12 4.14 0.07 2.86
CA SER A 12 5.31 -0.64 3.31
C SER A 12 6.09 0.21 4.32
N TRP A 13 6.31 -0.31 5.54
CA TRP A 13 7.07 0.38 6.59
C TRP A 13 8.21 -0.49 7.10
N CYS A 14 9.42 0.07 7.13
CA CYS A 14 10.58 -0.60 7.71
C CYS A 14 10.43 -0.64 9.24
N GLY A 15 10.47 -1.84 9.82
CA GLY A 15 10.47 -2.05 11.27
C GLY A 15 9.15 -1.73 11.99
N LYS A 16 8.05 -1.48 11.28
CA LYS A 16 6.71 -1.27 11.85
C LYS A 16 5.64 -1.97 11.02
N LYS A 17 4.62 -2.51 11.69
CA LYS A 17 3.44 -3.08 11.02
C LYS A 17 2.61 -1.98 10.37
N VAL A 18 2.03 -2.26 9.20
CA VAL A 18 0.99 -1.40 8.64
C VAL A 18 -0.24 -1.37 9.53
N VAL A 19 -0.72 -0.16 9.84
CA VAL A 19 -1.98 0.08 10.56
C VAL A 19 -2.94 0.81 9.62
N PRO A 20 -3.77 0.09 8.83
CA PRO A 20 -4.67 0.70 7.85
C PRO A 20 -5.59 1.76 8.46
N ASP A 21 -6.06 1.55 9.69
CA ASP A 21 -6.95 2.50 10.37
C ASP A 21 -6.31 3.87 10.57
N ARG A 22 -4.98 3.94 10.77
CA ARG A 22 -4.28 5.23 10.83
C ARG A 22 -4.22 5.94 9.48
N ILE A 23 -4.28 5.21 8.38
CA ILE A 23 -4.38 5.79 7.03
C ILE A 23 -5.82 6.29 6.81
N ARG A 24 -6.82 5.47 7.13
CA ARG A 24 -8.25 5.80 7.00
C ARG A 24 -8.65 7.03 7.83
N ALA A 25 -8.09 7.16 9.04
CA ALA A 25 -8.40 8.25 9.96
C ALA A 25 -7.81 9.63 9.56
N ARG A 26 -7.04 9.71 8.47
CA ARG A 26 -6.49 10.99 8.01
C ARG A 26 -7.61 11.89 7.50
N MET A 27 -7.62 13.15 7.94
CA MET A 27 -8.67 14.10 7.56
C MET A 27 -8.80 14.24 6.03
N GLY A 28 -10.00 14.02 5.51
CA GLY A 28 -10.29 14.13 4.08
C GLY A 28 -9.74 12.99 3.22
N TRP A 29 -9.29 11.89 3.82
CA TRP A 29 -8.89 10.65 3.12
C TRP A 29 -10.06 9.69 2.89
N ASP A 30 -11.17 9.88 3.59
CA ASP A 30 -12.44 9.15 3.42
C ASP A 30 -12.95 9.19 1.96
N ARG A 31 -12.64 10.26 1.22
CA ARG A 31 -12.96 10.41 -0.21
C ARG A 31 -11.96 9.76 -1.18
N VAL A 32 -10.82 9.28 -0.71
CA VAL A 32 -9.82 8.65 -1.60
C VAL A 32 -10.35 7.27 -2.02
N PRO A 33 -10.38 6.92 -3.33
CA PRO A 33 -10.95 5.66 -3.79
C PRO A 33 -10.38 4.44 -3.06
N ALA A 34 -9.06 4.35 -2.93
CA ALA A 34 -8.39 3.28 -2.19
C ALA A 34 -8.83 3.16 -0.71
N VAL A 35 -9.20 4.27 -0.07
CA VAL A 35 -9.65 4.27 1.34
C VAL A 35 -11.11 3.85 1.43
N ARG A 36 -11.96 4.45 0.59
CA ARG A 36 -13.40 4.16 0.48
C ARG A 36 -13.64 2.70 0.15
N ASP A 37 -12.89 2.17 -0.82
CA ASP A 37 -13.06 0.81 -1.35
C ASP A 37 -12.23 -0.22 -0.57
N ASN A 38 -11.64 0.19 0.56
CA ASN A 38 -10.83 -0.65 1.44
C ASN A 38 -9.63 -1.33 0.74
N ARG A 39 -9.03 -0.65 -0.25
CA ARG A 39 -7.90 -1.11 -1.05
C ARG A 39 -6.57 -0.57 -0.53
N ILE A 40 -6.31 -0.81 0.75
CA ILE A 40 -5.04 -0.53 1.41
C ILE A 40 -4.32 -1.86 1.66
N VAL A 41 -3.25 -2.13 0.92
CA VAL A 41 -2.54 -3.41 0.93
C VAL A 41 -1.16 -3.25 1.55
N GLU A 42 -0.85 -4.08 2.56
CA GLU A 42 0.50 -4.14 3.13
C GLU A 42 1.41 -5.03 2.25
N ILE A 43 2.53 -4.47 1.80
CA ILE A 43 3.66 -5.24 1.24
C ILE A 43 4.83 -5.12 2.20
N LYS A 44 5.36 -6.24 2.68
CA LYS A 44 6.43 -6.25 3.69
C LYS A 44 7.68 -5.58 3.15
N SER A 45 8.31 -4.74 3.98
CA SER A 45 9.48 -3.95 3.57
C SER A 45 10.66 -4.76 3.02
N PRO A 46 10.97 -5.99 3.49
CA PRO A 46 12.03 -6.80 2.89
C PRO A 46 11.75 -7.18 1.43
N LEU A 47 10.48 -7.18 1.00
CA LEU A 47 10.09 -7.58 -0.36
C LEU A 47 10.16 -6.43 -1.36
N ILE A 48 10.03 -5.16 -0.95
CA ILE A 48 9.87 -4.04 -1.90
C ILE A 48 10.84 -2.87 -1.65
N LEU A 49 11.39 -2.73 -0.43
CA LEU A 49 12.25 -1.59 -0.07
C LEU A 49 13.74 -1.95 0.01
N GLN A 50 14.09 -3.24 -0.06
CA GLN A 50 15.48 -3.67 -0.03
C GLN A 50 16.03 -3.80 -1.46
N PRO A 51 17.25 -3.33 -1.73
CA PRO A 51 17.91 -3.63 -2.99
C PRO A 51 18.23 -5.13 -3.03
N GLY A 52 17.70 -5.84 -4.03
CA GLY A 52 17.97 -7.26 -4.21
C GLY A 52 16.92 -7.98 -5.05
N PRO A 53 17.10 -9.29 -5.30
CA PRO A 53 16.22 -10.08 -6.16
C PRO A 53 14.76 -10.05 -5.71
N ALA A 54 14.51 -10.06 -4.38
CA ALA A 54 13.17 -10.04 -3.81
C ALA A 54 12.32 -8.86 -4.31
N ALA A 55 12.90 -7.68 -4.56
CA ALA A 55 12.17 -6.53 -5.11
C ALA A 55 11.65 -6.75 -6.54
N LEU A 56 12.32 -7.62 -7.30
CA LEU A 56 12.00 -7.93 -8.70
C LEU A 56 11.23 -9.25 -8.84
N THR A 57 11.22 -10.08 -7.79
CA THR A 57 10.46 -11.34 -7.72
C THR A 57 9.28 -11.17 -6.77
N ASP A 58 9.45 -11.48 -5.49
CA ASP A 58 8.38 -11.55 -4.48
C ASP A 58 7.64 -10.21 -4.31
N GLY A 59 8.39 -9.10 -4.40
CA GLY A 59 7.86 -7.74 -4.38
C GLY A 59 7.01 -7.44 -5.61
N LEU A 60 7.47 -7.82 -6.80
CA LEU A 60 6.72 -7.65 -8.04
C LEU A 60 5.45 -8.52 -8.03
N ASP A 61 5.55 -9.76 -7.58
CA ASP A 61 4.41 -10.68 -7.43
C ASP A 61 3.38 -10.11 -6.44
N ALA A 62 3.83 -9.56 -5.31
CA ALA A 62 2.96 -8.92 -4.33
C ALA A 62 2.24 -7.68 -4.90
N ILE A 63 2.93 -6.86 -5.70
CA ILE A 63 2.31 -5.72 -6.40
C ILE A 63 1.28 -6.22 -7.41
N CYS A 64 1.62 -7.21 -8.22
CA CYS A 64 0.73 -7.78 -9.22
C CYS A 64 -0.51 -8.41 -8.58
N ALA A 65 -0.37 -9.07 -7.44
CA ALA A 65 -1.49 -9.59 -6.66
C ALA A 65 -2.39 -8.46 -6.13
N ALA A 66 -1.79 -7.38 -5.60
CA ALA A 66 -2.54 -6.23 -5.11
C ALA A 66 -3.37 -5.53 -6.21
N LEU A 67 -2.83 -5.47 -7.44
CA LEU A 67 -3.49 -4.86 -8.61
C LEU A 67 -4.70 -5.65 -9.11
N LYS A 68 -4.76 -6.96 -8.87
CA LYS A 68 -5.80 -7.88 -9.39
C LYS A 68 -7.05 -7.97 -8.50
N GLY A 69 -6.98 -7.46 -7.26
CA GLY A 69 -8.15 -7.35 -6.37
C GLY A 69 -9.12 -6.27 -6.81
#